data_AF-A0A9E0XWE3-F1
#
_entry.id   AF-A0A9E0XWE3-F1
#
_cell.length_a   1.000
_cell.length_b   1.000
_cell.length_c   1.000
_cell.angle_alpha   90.00
_cell.angle_beta   90.00
_cell.angle_gamma   90.00
#
_symmetry.space_group_name_H-M   'P 1'
#
loop_
_entity.id
_entity.type
_entity.pdbx_description
1 polymer ?
#
loop_
_entity_poly.entity_id
_entity_poly.type
_entity_poly.pdbx_seq_one_letter_code
_entity_poly.pdbx_strand_id
1 'polypeptide(L)'
;MDQITENQIANNGGEGLAQLANERQNDAREARTPLRLVKMKFDTNAKMVRTLTAAVSKGIDKLILTPRVDVAGCGYVWLGIRKGRIELDGKLLLNRQIGEYLLAYLQGTELPEITDFDSDREICCQSDWLEAIATKLEKLATTAEEEYTETEETGYLTQKYHFPNGKVIMPSEEIADVTALLA
;
A
#
# COMPACT_ATOMS: atom_id res chain seq x y z
N MET A 1 43.89 38.99 -24.50
CA MET A 1 44.24 38.36 -23.21
C MET A 1 43.10 38.65 -22.24
N ASP A 2 42.11 37.77 -22.36
CA ASP A 2 41.03 37.34 -21.47
C ASP A 2 40.84 38.06 -20.13
N GLN A 3 39.77 38.87 -20.07
CA GLN A 3 39.07 39.23 -18.81
C GLN A 3 37.66 38.59 -18.74
N ILE A 4 37.37 37.60 -19.57
CA ILE A 4 36.08 36.90 -19.59
C ILE A 4 36.29 35.49 -19.02
N THR A 5 36.59 35.34 -17.73
CA THR A 5 36.60 33.99 -17.13
C THR A 5 36.36 33.88 -15.63
N GLU A 6 36.34 34.96 -14.84
CA GLU A 6 36.13 34.80 -13.38
C GLU A 6 34.68 35.12 -12.93
N ASN A 7 33.99 36.09 -13.56
CA ASN A 7 32.64 36.47 -13.14
C ASN A 7 31.51 35.53 -13.61
N GLN A 8 31.73 34.71 -14.64
CA GLN A 8 30.70 33.75 -15.11
C GLN A 8 30.71 32.43 -14.33
N ILE A 9 31.85 32.04 -13.75
CA ILE A 9 31.97 30.81 -12.96
C ILE A 9 31.38 31.03 -11.54
N ALA A 10 31.52 32.23 -10.98
CA ALA A 10 30.96 32.58 -9.68
C ALA A 10 29.41 32.64 -9.67
N ASN A 11 28.79 33.16 -10.74
CA ASN A 11 27.33 33.25 -10.83
C ASN A 11 26.65 31.88 -11.02
N ASN A 12 27.22 31.00 -11.85
CA ASN A 12 26.65 29.67 -12.10
C ASN A 12 26.78 28.73 -10.88
N GLY A 13 27.84 28.86 -10.08
CA GLY A 13 28.03 28.08 -8.85
C GLY A 13 27.06 28.45 -7.73
N GLY A 14 26.71 29.74 -7.61
CA GLY A 14 25.74 30.23 -6.62
C GLY A 14 24.31 29.82 -6.94
N GLU A 15 23.92 29.87 -8.22
CA GLU A 15 22.58 29.45 -8.68
C GLU A 15 22.37 27.95 -8.51
N GLY A 16 23.35 27.11 -8.88
CA GLY A 16 23.26 25.66 -8.70
C GLY A 16 23.19 25.22 -7.23
N LEU A 17 23.93 25.88 -6.34
CA LEU A 17 23.86 25.63 -4.89
C LEU A 17 22.54 26.11 -4.28
N ALA A 18 22.02 27.25 -4.73
CA ALA A 18 20.71 27.74 -4.32
C ALA A 18 19.57 26.82 -4.77
N GLN A 19 19.68 26.25 -5.97
CA GLN A 19 18.71 25.32 -6.54
C GLN A 19 18.71 23.98 -5.78
N LEU A 20 19.89 23.42 -5.51
CA LEU A 20 20.05 22.22 -4.66
C LEU A 20 19.57 22.46 -3.22
N ALA A 21 19.79 23.66 -2.66
CA ALA A 21 19.29 24.02 -1.34
C ALA A 21 17.74 24.14 -1.33
N ASN A 22 17.16 24.67 -2.41
CA ASN A 22 15.70 24.76 -2.58
C ASN A 22 15.06 23.38 -2.76
N GLU A 23 15.69 22.49 -3.54
CA GLU A 23 15.26 21.10 -3.71
C GLU A 23 15.31 20.35 -2.37
N ARG A 24 16.43 20.44 -1.63
CA ARG A 24 16.53 19.85 -0.28
C ARG A 24 15.53 20.43 0.72
N GLN A 25 15.24 21.73 0.63
CA GLN A 25 14.22 22.36 1.48
C GLN A 25 12.81 21.94 1.09
N ASN A 26 12.53 21.76 -0.21
CA ASN A 26 11.27 21.21 -0.70
C ASN A 26 11.11 19.74 -0.29
N ASP A 27 12.13 18.91 -0.45
CA ASP A 27 12.13 17.51 0.00
C ASP A 27 11.93 17.41 1.51
N ALA A 28 12.61 18.25 2.30
CA ALA A 28 12.45 18.31 3.75
C ALA A 28 11.05 18.83 4.16
N ARG A 29 10.46 19.75 3.39
CA ARG A 29 9.11 20.27 3.63
C ARG A 29 8.04 19.27 3.24
N GLU A 30 8.24 18.53 2.15
CA GLU A 30 7.41 17.40 1.76
C GLU A 30 7.50 16.30 2.82
N ALA A 31 8.68 15.96 3.35
CA ALA A 31 8.85 14.98 4.42
C ALA A 31 8.17 15.39 5.74
N ARG A 32 8.11 16.68 6.06
CA ARG A 32 7.48 17.22 7.29
C ARG A 32 5.97 17.42 7.20
N THR A 33 5.40 17.38 6.00
CA THR A 33 3.95 17.47 5.87
C THR A 33 3.33 16.15 6.35
N PRO A 34 2.23 16.12 7.12
CA PRO A 34 1.57 14.87 7.54
C PRO A 34 0.83 14.18 6.38
N LEU A 35 0.69 12.85 6.43
CA LEU A 35 -0.14 12.12 5.47
C LEU A 35 -1.61 12.43 5.74
N ARG A 36 -2.38 12.80 4.72
CA ARG A 36 -3.82 13.03 4.85
C ARG A 36 -4.55 11.70 4.62
N LEU A 37 -5.02 11.10 5.71
CA LEU A 37 -5.89 9.92 5.68
C LEU A 37 -7.36 10.35 5.59
N VAL A 38 -8.10 9.82 4.62
CA VAL A 38 -9.52 10.11 4.40
C VAL A 38 -10.33 8.83 4.43
N LYS A 39 -11.06 8.65 5.55
CA LYS A 39 -11.92 7.48 5.78
C LYS A 39 -13.12 7.50 4.87
N MET A 40 -13.18 6.52 3.97
CA MET A 40 -14.33 6.25 3.12
C MET A 40 -15.35 5.41 3.88
N LYS A 41 -16.58 5.90 3.94
CA LYS A 41 -17.74 5.16 4.44
C LYS A 41 -18.81 5.18 3.36
N PHE A 42 -18.99 4.04 2.70
CA PHE A 42 -20.02 3.88 1.68
C PHE A 42 -21.08 2.88 2.14
N ASP A 43 -22.32 3.12 1.75
CA ASP A 43 -23.46 2.25 2.11
C ASP A 43 -23.48 0.93 1.34
N THR A 44 -22.67 0.81 0.28
CA THR A 44 -22.67 -0.37 -0.61
C THR A 44 -21.26 -0.70 -1.09
N ASN A 45 -20.99 -1.97 -1.31
CA ASN A 45 -19.72 -2.44 -1.85
C ASN A 45 -19.50 -1.93 -3.29
N ALA A 46 -20.56 -1.83 -4.09
CA ALA A 46 -20.51 -1.29 -5.44
C ALA A 46 -20.01 0.16 -5.51
N LYS A 47 -20.37 1.02 -4.55
CA LYS A 47 -19.81 2.39 -4.45
C LYS A 47 -18.30 2.34 -4.20
N MET A 48 -17.85 1.46 -3.29
CA MET A 48 -16.42 1.28 -3.01
C MET A 48 -15.63 0.81 -4.25
N VAL A 49 -16.14 -0.18 -4.99
CA VAL A 49 -15.51 -0.65 -6.25
C VAL A 49 -15.45 0.45 -7.30
N ARG A 50 -16.52 1.24 -7.47
CA ARG A 50 -16.52 2.39 -8.41
C ARG A 50 -15.51 3.46 -8.00
N THR A 51 -15.36 3.71 -6.70
CA THR A 51 -14.34 4.65 -6.21
C THR A 51 -12.93 4.12 -6.46
N LEU A 52 -12.67 2.84 -6.22
CA LEU A 52 -11.38 2.20 -6.52
C LEU A 52 -11.04 2.30 -8.01
N THR A 53 -11.94 1.87 -8.89
CA THR A 53 -11.73 1.89 -10.36
C THR A 53 -11.51 3.32 -10.87
N ALA A 54 -12.30 4.29 -10.39
CA ALA A 54 -12.12 5.71 -10.72
C ALA A 54 -10.81 6.31 -10.19
N ALA A 55 -10.30 5.82 -9.06
CA ALA A 55 -9.00 6.24 -8.55
C ALA A 55 -7.87 5.65 -9.39
N VAL A 56 -7.94 4.35 -9.71
CA VAL A 56 -7.00 3.66 -10.61
C VAL A 56 -6.91 4.38 -11.96
N SER A 57 -8.05 4.76 -12.56
CA SER A 57 -8.07 5.49 -13.84
C SER A 57 -7.46 6.90 -13.76
N LYS A 58 -7.29 7.45 -12.55
CA LYS A 58 -6.62 8.73 -12.31
C LYS A 58 -5.11 8.57 -12.05
N GLY A 59 -4.57 7.35 -12.07
CA GLY A 59 -3.18 7.06 -11.76
C GLY A 59 -2.90 7.29 -10.27
N ILE A 60 -3.14 6.26 -9.46
CA ILE A 60 -2.74 6.23 -8.05
C ILE A 60 -1.30 5.73 -7.96
N ASP A 61 -0.57 6.14 -6.93
CA ASP A 61 0.84 5.77 -6.77
C ASP A 61 0.99 4.40 -6.12
N LYS A 62 0.08 4.07 -5.19
CA LYS A 62 0.15 2.82 -4.44
C LYS A 62 -1.22 2.33 -4.00
N LEU A 63 -1.46 1.04 -4.16
CA LEU A 63 -2.55 0.30 -3.53
C LEU A 63 -2.00 -0.46 -2.31
N ILE A 64 -2.62 -0.28 -1.15
CA ILE A 64 -2.23 -0.93 0.10
C ILE A 64 -3.43 -1.77 0.57
N LEU A 65 -3.23 -3.07 0.76
CA LEU A 65 -4.30 -3.99 1.14
C LEU A 65 -3.96 -4.69 2.45
N THR A 66 -4.94 -4.83 3.33
CA THR A 66 -4.86 -5.71 4.51
C THR A 66 -6.05 -6.67 4.51
N PRO A 67 -5.84 -7.96 4.17
CA PRO A 67 -6.90 -8.95 4.14
C PRO A 67 -7.39 -9.25 5.55
N ARG A 68 -8.70 -9.38 5.71
CA ARG A 68 -9.39 -9.63 6.97
C ARG A 68 -10.70 -10.38 6.72
N VAL A 69 -11.25 -10.99 7.77
CA VAL A 69 -12.59 -11.58 7.77
C VAL A 69 -13.46 -10.77 8.72
N ASP A 70 -14.70 -10.49 8.33
CA ASP A 70 -15.63 -9.79 9.21
C ASP A 70 -16.50 -10.74 10.03
N VAL A 71 -17.30 -10.17 10.93
CA VAL A 71 -18.18 -10.93 11.83
C VAL A 71 -19.25 -11.77 11.11
N ALA A 72 -19.52 -11.50 9.83
CA ALA A 72 -20.45 -12.24 9.01
C ALA A 72 -19.75 -13.34 8.18
N GLY A 73 -18.45 -13.58 8.41
CA GLY A 73 -17.67 -14.55 7.64
C GLY A 73 -17.33 -14.07 6.22
N CYS A 74 -17.46 -12.77 5.94
CA CYS A 74 -17.14 -12.22 4.63
C CYS A 74 -15.68 -11.78 4.58
N GLY A 75 -14.98 -12.24 3.55
CA GLY A 75 -13.61 -11.81 3.26
C GLY A 75 -13.62 -10.35 2.81
N TYR A 76 -12.69 -9.55 3.30
CA TYR A 76 -12.55 -8.17 2.89
C TYR A 76 -11.09 -7.74 2.92
N VAL A 77 -10.80 -6.63 2.25
CA VAL A 77 -9.56 -5.89 2.44
C VAL A 77 -9.87 -4.56 3.09
N TRP A 78 -9.06 -4.20 4.10
CA TRP A 78 -8.87 -2.80 4.41
C TRP A 78 -7.95 -2.22 3.35
N LEU A 79 -8.46 -1.25 2.60
CA LEU A 79 -7.86 -0.76 1.38
C LEU A 79 -7.41 0.68 1.60
N GLY A 80 -6.16 0.95 1.24
CA GLY A 80 -5.56 2.27 1.16
C GLY A 80 -5.23 2.60 -0.29
N ILE A 81 -5.93 3.58 -0.87
CA ILE A 81 -5.63 4.13 -2.20
C ILE A 81 -4.80 5.39 -2.02
N ARG A 82 -3.53 5.36 -2.42
CA ARG A 82 -2.61 6.48 -2.20
C ARG A 82 -2.29 7.22 -3.50
N LYS A 83 -2.42 8.55 -3.45
CA LYS A 83 -1.88 9.47 -4.47
C LYS A 83 -1.23 10.66 -3.79
N GLY A 84 0.06 10.82 -4.01
CA GLY A 84 0.95 11.70 -3.28
C GLY A 84 0.79 11.52 -1.77
N ARG A 85 0.37 12.60 -1.12
CA ARG A 85 0.20 12.68 0.34
C ARG A 85 -1.23 12.45 0.82
N ILE A 86 -2.10 11.94 -0.04
CA ILE A 86 -3.48 11.63 0.28
C ILE A 86 -3.65 10.12 0.17
N GLU A 87 -4.26 9.52 1.19
CA GLU A 87 -4.72 8.14 1.14
C GLU A 87 -6.20 8.08 1.49
N LEU A 88 -6.96 7.44 0.62
CA LEU A 88 -8.33 7.07 0.90
C LEU A 88 -8.32 5.69 1.55
N ASP A 89 -8.83 5.58 2.77
CA ASP A 89 -8.86 4.33 3.52
C ASP A 89 -10.29 3.82 3.72
N GLY A 90 -10.54 2.54 3.47
CA GLY A 90 -11.88 1.97 3.61
C GLY A 90 -11.95 0.46 3.47
N LYS A 91 -13.09 -0.09 3.89
CA LYS A 91 -13.41 -1.52 3.78
C LYS A 91 -13.98 -1.84 2.41
N LEU A 92 -13.39 -2.81 1.71
CA LEU A 92 -13.91 -3.38 0.47
C LEU A 92 -14.12 -4.89 0.65
N LEU A 93 -15.37 -5.34 0.56
CA LEU A 93 -15.67 -6.77 0.62
C LEU A 93 -15.18 -7.45 -0.65
N LEU A 94 -14.67 -8.66 -0.50
CA LEU A 94 -14.12 -9.46 -1.57
C LEU A 94 -15.16 -10.43 -2.10
N ASN A 95 -15.11 -10.58 -3.42
CA ASN A 95 -15.46 -11.80 -4.11
C ASN A 95 -14.30 -12.18 -5.03
N ARG A 96 -14.46 -13.25 -5.79
CA ARG A 96 -13.48 -13.66 -6.81
C ARG A 96 -13.07 -12.53 -7.78
N GLN A 97 -14.03 -11.83 -8.41
CA GLN A 97 -13.73 -10.80 -9.42
C GLN A 97 -12.97 -9.61 -8.83
N ILE A 98 -13.39 -9.14 -7.65
CA ILE A 98 -12.73 -8.05 -6.94
C ILE A 98 -11.31 -8.47 -6.55
N GLY A 99 -11.14 -9.70 -6.04
CA GLY A 99 -9.82 -10.23 -5.71
C GLY A 99 -8.88 -10.33 -6.92
N GLU A 100 -9.38 -10.81 -8.06
CA GLU A 100 -8.64 -10.89 -9.33
C GLU A 100 -8.26 -9.49 -9.84
N TYR A 101 -9.17 -8.51 -9.77
CA TYR A 101 -8.87 -7.12 -10.13
C TYR A 101 -7.77 -6.50 -9.26
N LEU A 102 -7.87 -6.66 -7.94
CA LEU A 102 -6.89 -6.11 -7.00
C LEU A 102 -5.49 -6.71 -7.25
N LEU A 103 -5.42 -8.02 -7.45
CA LEU A 103 -4.17 -8.71 -7.76
C LEU A 103 -3.59 -8.27 -9.11
N ALA A 104 -4.42 -8.17 -10.14
CA ALA A 104 -4.00 -7.70 -11.46
C ALA A 104 -3.42 -6.29 -11.40
N TYR A 105 -4.08 -5.40 -10.64
CA TYR A 105 -3.59 -4.03 -10.39
C TYR A 105 -2.24 -4.05 -9.69
N LEU A 106 -2.11 -4.80 -8.58
CA LEU A 106 -0.85 -4.91 -7.83
C LEU A 106 0.30 -5.33 -8.75
N GLN A 107 0.09 -6.34 -9.60
CA GLN A 107 1.07 -6.88 -10.53
C GLN A 107 1.35 -5.99 -11.75
N GLY A 108 0.52 -4.97 -12.00
CA GLY A 108 0.63 -4.13 -13.19
C GLY A 108 0.25 -4.86 -14.48
N THR A 109 -0.71 -5.78 -14.39
CA THR A 109 -1.24 -6.56 -15.52
C THR A 109 -2.59 -6.02 -16.00
N GLU A 110 -3.14 -6.58 -17.07
CA GLU A 110 -4.45 -6.21 -17.58
C GLU A 110 -5.54 -6.36 -16.52
N LEU A 111 -6.35 -5.32 -16.35
CA LEU A 111 -7.39 -5.28 -15.32
C LEU A 111 -8.65 -6.01 -15.82
N PRO A 112 -9.10 -7.08 -15.12
CA PRO A 112 -10.35 -7.75 -15.47
C PRO A 112 -11.56 -6.85 -15.20
N GLU A 113 -12.68 -7.13 -15.85
CA GLU A 113 -13.95 -6.45 -15.57
C GLU A 113 -14.54 -6.92 -14.22
N ILE A 114 -15.16 -6.00 -13.47
CA ILE A 114 -15.96 -6.31 -12.30
C ILE A 114 -17.43 -6.05 -12.61
N THR A 115 -18.20 -7.13 -12.67
CA THR A 115 -19.66 -7.13 -12.86
C THR A 115 -20.41 -7.55 -11.60
N ASP A 116 -19.74 -8.30 -10.71
CA ASP A 116 -20.26 -8.72 -9.41
C ASP A 116 -19.64 -7.88 -8.28
N PHE A 117 -20.49 -7.24 -7.49
CA PHE A 117 -20.09 -6.38 -6.38
C PHE A 117 -20.42 -6.99 -5.01
N ASP A 118 -21.10 -8.14 -4.96
CA ASP A 118 -21.49 -8.76 -3.71
C ASP A 118 -20.34 -9.55 -3.11
N SER A 119 -20.36 -9.78 -1.80
CA SER A 119 -19.29 -10.49 -1.10
C SER A 119 -19.50 -12.00 -1.11
N ASP A 120 -18.41 -12.76 -1.18
CA ASP A 120 -18.45 -14.19 -0.87
C ASP A 120 -18.71 -14.35 0.65
N ARG A 121 -19.68 -15.20 1.02
CA ARG A 121 -20.09 -15.40 2.43
C ARG A 121 -19.46 -16.63 3.11
N GLU A 122 -18.74 -17.46 2.37
CA GLU A 122 -18.38 -18.82 2.79
C GLU A 122 -16.95 -18.93 3.33
N ILE A 123 -16.55 -18.08 4.27
CA ILE A 123 -15.29 -18.29 5.01
C ILE A 123 -15.62 -19.04 6.29
N CYS A 124 -15.37 -20.35 6.29
CA CYS A 124 -15.58 -21.21 7.45
C CYS A 124 -14.47 -21.06 8.51
N CYS A 125 -13.25 -20.72 8.10
CA CYS A 125 -12.09 -20.60 8.97
C CYS A 125 -11.22 -19.41 8.55
N GLN A 126 -11.05 -18.43 9.45
CA GLN A 126 -10.26 -17.23 9.16
C GLN A 126 -8.77 -17.55 8.95
N SER A 127 -8.19 -18.45 9.76
CA SER A 127 -6.77 -18.82 9.65
C SER A 127 -6.50 -19.45 8.29
N ASP A 128 -7.30 -20.45 7.90
CA ASP A 128 -7.11 -21.17 6.64
C ASP A 128 -7.25 -20.24 5.44
N TRP A 129 -8.18 -19.28 5.51
CA TRP A 129 -8.36 -18.27 4.47
C TRP A 129 -7.18 -17.30 4.38
N LEU A 130 -6.65 -16.84 5.51
CA LEU A 130 -5.47 -15.97 5.54
C LEU A 130 -4.20 -16.71 5.09
N GLU A 131 -4.04 -17.98 5.47
CA GLU A 131 -2.92 -18.84 5.04
C GLU A 131 -2.96 -19.10 3.53
N ALA A 132 -4.15 -19.38 2.97
CA ALA A 132 -4.34 -19.53 1.53
C ALA A 132 -3.99 -18.24 0.76
N ILE A 133 -4.35 -17.07 1.32
CA ILE A 133 -3.95 -15.78 0.76
C ILE A 133 -2.43 -15.59 0.85
N ALA A 134 -1.81 -15.83 2.01
CA ALA A 134 -0.37 -15.69 2.20
C ALA A 134 0.41 -16.57 1.21
N THR A 135 0.06 -17.86 1.11
CA THR A 135 0.64 -18.82 0.16
C THR A 135 0.53 -18.35 -1.29
N LYS A 136 -0.59 -17.71 -1.65
CA LYS A 136 -0.77 -17.15 -2.99
C LYS A 136 0.11 -15.92 -3.20
N LEU A 137 0.20 -15.03 -2.22
CA LEU A 137 0.96 -13.79 -2.31
C LEU A 137 2.46 -14.05 -2.36
N GLU A 138 2.97 -15.00 -1.58
CA GLU A 138 4.38 -15.39 -1.56
C GLU A 138 4.90 -15.78 -2.95
N LYS A 139 4.08 -16.49 -3.73
CA LYS A 139 4.42 -16.92 -5.10
C LYS A 139 4.40 -15.78 -6.12
N LEU A 140 3.71 -14.69 -5.82
CA LEU A 140 3.39 -13.64 -6.79
C LEU A 140 4.06 -12.30 -6.49
N ALA A 141 4.47 -12.08 -5.24
CA ALA A 141 5.12 -10.85 -4.80
C ALA A 141 6.52 -10.73 -5.41
N THR A 142 6.94 -9.49 -5.66
CA THR A 142 8.32 -9.19 -6.08
C THR A 142 9.30 -9.44 -4.93
N THR A 143 8.92 -9.01 -3.72
CA THR A 143 9.69 -9.24 -2.50
C THR A 143 8.75 -9.40 -1.31
N ALA A 144 9.25 -10.02 -0.26
CA ALA A 144 8.58 -10.17 1.03
C ALA A 144 9.43 -9.50 2.11
N GLU A 145 8.78 -8.89 3.09
CA GLU A 145 9.41 -8.25 4.27
C GLU A 145 8.59 -8.62 5.51
N GLU A 146 9.25 -8.96 6.60
CA GLU A 146 8.63 -9.12 7.91
C GLU A 146 9.06 -7.98 8.84
N GLU A 147 8.10 -7.43 9.59
CA GLU A 147 8.35 -6.39 10.59
C GLU A 147 7.94 -6.89 11.97
N TYR A 148 8.91 -6.99 12.88
CA TYR A 148 8.67 -7.25 14.30
C TYR A 148 8.42 -5.93 15.04
N THR A 149 7.33 -5.86 15.79
CA THR A 149 7.02 -4.75 16.69
C THR A 149 6.78 -5.30 18.09
N GLU A 150 7.48 -4.76 19.06
CA GLU A 150 7.35 -5.15 20.47
C GLU A 150 6.60 -4.08 21.25
N THR A 151 5.67 -4.54 22.09
CA THR A 151 5.02 -3.75 23.13
C THR A 151 5.58 -4.16 24.49
N GLU A 152 5.17 -3.49 25.58
CA GLU A 152 5.62 -3.87 26.93
C GLU A 152 5.25 -5.32 27.31
N GLU A 153 4.22 -5.91 26.69
CA GLU A 153 3.66 -7.21 27.08
C GLU A 153 3.87 -8.30 26.03
N THR A 154 4.02 -7.96 24.74
CA THR A 154 3.95 -8.93 23.63
C THR A 154 4.63 -8.41 22.36
N GLY A 155 5.21 -9.35 21.61
CA GLY A 155 5.78 -9.14 20.28
C GLY A 155 4.82 -9.53 19.16
N TYR A 156 4.84 -8.77 18.07
CA TYR A 156 4.00 -8.99 16.90
C TYR A 156 4.83 -9.00 15.62
N LEU A 157 4.66 -10.03 14.80
CA LEU A 157 5.27 -10.15 13.48
C LEU A 157 4.25 -9.79 12.40
N THR A 158 4.62 -8.88 11.50
CA THR A 158 3.78 -8.46 10.39
C THR A 158 4.45 -8.79 9.06
N GLN A 159 3.86 -9.73 8.31
CA GLN A 159 4.31 -10.06 6.95
C GLN A 159 3.77 -9.04 5.93
N LYS A 160 4.65 -8.56 5.07
CA LYS A 160 4.36 -7.66 3.95
C LYS A 160 4.81 -8.30 2.65
N TYR A 161 3.95 -8.23 1.64
CA TYR A 161 4.21 -8.68 0.28
C TYR A 161 4.21 -7.48 -0.67
N HIS A 162 5.31 -7.25 -1.38
CA HIS A 162 5.51 -6.07 -2.22
C HIS A 162 5.27 -6.41 -3.68
N PHE A 163 4.58 -5.52 -4.38
CA PHE A 163 4.24 -5.61 -5.79
C PHE A 163 4.59 -4.28 -6.50
N PRO A 164 4.69 -4.26 -7.84
CA PRO A 164 5.01 -3.03 -8.57
C PRO A 164 4.11 -1.83 -8.22
N ASN A 165 2.80 -2.05 -8.08
CA ASN A 165 1.82 -0.98 -7.86
C ASN A 165 1.28 -0.94 -6.42
N GLY A 166 1.90 -1.66 -5.48
CA GLY A 166 1.28 -1.80 -4.17
C GLY A 166 1.97 -2.74 -3.21
N LYS A 167 1.28 -3.00 -2.11
CA LYS A 167 1.66 -4.03 -1.16
C LYS A 167 0.44 -4.62 -0.46
N VAL A 168 0.58 -5.85 -0.01
CA VAL A 168 -0.36 -6.51 0.89
C VAL A 168 0.32 -6.66 2.24
N ILE A 169 -0.37 -6.27 3.31
CA ILE A 169 0.08 -6.36 4.70
C ILE A 169 -0.81 -7.39 5.38
N MET A 170 -0.27 -8.53 5.77
CA MET A 170 -1.01 -9.54 6.51
C MET A 170 -1.36 -9.03 7.92
N PRO A 171 -2.46 -9.50 8.53
CA PRO A 171 -2.68 -9.29 9.96
C PRO A 171 -1.48 -9.76 10.76
N SER A 172 -1.12 -9.01 11.80
CA SER A 172 0.02 -9.35 12.64
C SER A 172 -0.24 -10.62 13.44
N GLU A 173 0.78 -11.45 13.57
CA GLU A 173 0.77 -12.67 14.37
C GLU A 173 1.56 -12.44 15.66
N GLU A 174 1.02 -12.92 16.77
CA GLU A 174 1.71 -12.86 18.06
C GLU A 174 2.89 -13.82 18.06
N ILE A 175 4.05 -13.33 18.48
CA ILE A 175 5.26 -14.14 18.67
C ILE A 175 5.87 -13.84 20.02
N ALA A 176 6.09 -14.89 20.81
CA ALA A 176 6.61 -14.77 22.17
C ALA A 176 8.12 -14.48 22.22
N ASP A 177 8.87 -14.97 21.23
CA ASP A 177 10.32 -14.80 21.12
C ASP A 177 10.70 -14.70 19.64
N VAL A 178 11.09 -13.50 19.19
CA VAL A 178 11.50 -13.26 17.80
C VAL A 178 12.77 -14.03 17.42
N THR A 179 13.60 -14.41 18.39
CA THR A 179 14.82 -15.20 18.11
C THR A 179 14.51 -16.63 17.69
N ALA A 180 13.30 -17.13 17.98
CA ALA A 180 12.83 -18.43 17.51
C ALA A 180 12.77 -18.54 15.97
N LEU A 181 12.72 -17.40 15.26
CA LEU A 181 12.77 -17.36 13.80
C LEU A 181 14.14 -17.78 13.22
N LEU A 182 15.19 -17.83 14.05
CA LEU A 182 16.56 -18.19 13.63
C LEU A 182 16.89 -19.68 13.86
N ALA A 183 15.96 -20.45 14.42
CA ALA A 183 16.16 -21.84 14.84
C ALA A 183 16.22 -22.85 13.69
#